data_AF-A0A4Y9XN57-F1
#
_entry.id   AF-A0A4Y9XN57-F1
#
_cell.length_a   1.000
_cell.length_b   1.000
_cell.length_c   1.000
_cell.angle_alpha   90.00
_cell.angle_beta   90.00
_cell.angle_gamma   90.00
#
_symmetry.space_group_name_H-M   'P 1'
#
loop_
_entity.id
_entity.type
_entity.pdbx_description
1 polymer ?
#
loop_
_entity_poly.entity_id
_entity_poly.type
_entity_poly.pdbx_seq_one_letter_code
_entity_poly.pdbx_strand_id
1 'polypeptide(L)'
;MRFSTVLAAALPIAAVSAANFQVQVGANGGLAYDPPVVNASVGDTISFVFMAKNHVSPPHLIWEHGQSDLIWYLVPRCRRSRSRRSPRPART
;
A
#
# COMPACT_ATOMS: atom_id res chain seq x y z
N MET A 1 -17.65 -65.45 24.71
CA MET A 1 -17.58 -64.01 24.48
C MET A 1 -16.28 -63.72 23.76
N ARG A 2 -16.33 -63.21 22.52
CA ARG A 2 -15.12 -62.80 21.78
C ARG A 2 -15.19 -61.29 21.65
N PHE A 3 -14.47 -60.60 22.53
CA PHE A 3 -14.31 -59.15 22.47
C PHE A 3 -13.34 -58.83 21.34
N SER A 4 -13.87 -58.47 20.17
CA SER A 4 -13.06 -57.96 19.06
C SER A 4 -12.61 -56.54 19.39
N THR A 5 -11.32 -56.37 19.66
CA THR A 5 -10.70 -55.06 19.82
C THR A 5 -10.49 -54.43 18.44
N VAL A 6 -11.28 -53.41 18.12
CA VAL A 6 -11.02 -52.55 16.95
C VAL A 6 -9.87 -51.62 17.31
N LEU A 7 -8.68 -51.89 16.78
CA LEU A 7 -7.52 -51.02 16.90
C LEU A 7 -7.67 -49.87 15.89
N ALA A 8 -8.09 -48.70 16.35
CA ALA A 8 -8.16 -47.50 15.52
C ALA A 8 -6.74 -47.05 15.16
N ALA A 9 -6.42 -47.04 13.86
CA ALA A 9 -5.15 -46.54 13.35
C ALA A 9 -5.14 -45.00 13.40
N ALA A 10 -4.31 -44.42 14.27
CA ALA A 10 -4.04 -42.99 14.28
C ALA A 10 -3.07 -42.65 13.14
N LEU A 11 -3.56 -41.95 12.12
CA LEU A 11 -2.72 -41.39 11.05
C LEU A 11 -1.97 -40.16 11.61
N PRO A 12 -0.65 -40.02 11.39
CA PRO A 12 0.05 -38.81 11.77
C PRO A 12 -0.44 -37.65 10.90
N ILE A 13 -0.98 -36.63 11.54
CA ILE A 13 -1.32 -35.36 10.90
C ILE A 13 -0.01 -34.60 10.72
N ALA A 14 0.42 -34.38 9.48
CA ALA A 14 1.59 -33.54 9.24
C ALA A 14 1.28 -32.11 9.66
N ALA A 15 1.98 -31.61 10.68
CA ALA A 15 1.88 -30.21 11.07
C ALA A 15 2.56 -29.35 10.00
N VAL A 16 1.77 -28.58 9.24
CA VAL A 16 2.28 -27.49 8.40
C VAL A 16 2.53 -26.28 9.30
N SER A 17 3.78 -25.82 9.33
CA SER A 17 4.15 -24.54 9.93
C SER A 17 4.20 -23.49 8.83
N ALA A 18 3.40 -22.43 8.96
CA ALA A 18 3.41 -21.28 8.08
C ALA A 18 4.21 -20.14 8.73
N ALA A 19 5.20 -19.62 8.02
CA ALA A 19 5.97 -18.46 8.45
C ALA A 19 5.23 -17.15 8.10
N ASN A 20 5.50 -16.11 8.89
CA ASN A 20 5.04 -14.76 8.59
C ASN A 20 6.23 -13.83 8.40
N PHE A 21 6.33 -13.24 7.21
CA PHE A 21 7.38 -12.32 6.85
C PHE A 21 6.84 -10.90 6.85
N GLN A 22 7.50 -10.01 7.58
CA GLN A 22 7.17 -8.59 7.56
C GLN A 22 8.14 -7.86 6.63
N VAL A 23 7.59 -7.10 5.68
CA VAL A 23 8.36 -6.26 4.75
C VAL A 23 7.96 -4.81 4.97
N GLN A 24 8.92 -3.98 5.39
CA GLN A 24 8.73 -2.56 5.53
C GLN A 24 8.89 -1.87 4.16
N VAL A 25 8.00 -0.94 3.86
CA VAL A 25 8.01 -0.18 2.61
C VAL A 25 8.24 1.29 2.91
N GLY A 26 9.33 1.83 2.37
CA GLY A 26 9.68 3.23 2.51
C GLY A 26 10.18 3.61 3.90
N ALA A 27 10.86 2.68 4.58
CA ALA A 27 11.61 2.97 5.80
C ALA A 27 12.58 4.15 5.56
N ASN A 28 12.77 4.99 6.58
CA ASN A 28 13.60 6.20 6.52
C ASN A 28 13.21 7.21 5.41
N GLY A 29 11.96 7.17 4.93
CA GLY A 29 11.49 8.06 3.87
C GLY A 29 12.00 7.70 2.47
N GLY A 30 12.56 6.50 2.29
CA GLY A 30 12.97 5.98 1.00
C GLY A 30 11.83 5.39 0.18
N LEU A 31 12.15 4.85 -1.00
CA LEU A 31 11.25 4.09 -1.86
C LEU A 31 11.78 2.65 -2.03
N ALA A 32 12.11 2.01 -0.90
CA ALA A 32 12.72 0.69 -0.86
C ALA A 32 11.94 -0.26 0.06
N TYR A 33 12.08 -1.56 -0.23
CA TYR A 33 11.59 -2.66 0.61
C TYR A 33 12.68 -3.11 1.58
N ASP A 34 12.30 -3.41 2.81
CA ASP A 34 13.19 -4.00 3.81
C ASP A 34 12.48 -5.18 4.52
N PRO A 35 12.91 -6.44 4.31
CA PRO A 35 13.98 -6.85 3.41
C PRO A 35 13.58 -6.71 1.92
N PRO A 36 14.54 -6.59 0.99
CA PRO A 36 14.27 -6.47 -0.44
C PRO A 36 13.82 -7.79 -1.09
N VAL A 37 14.09 -8.94 -0.46
CA VAL A 37 13.74 -10.27 -0.95
C VAL A 37 13.32 -11.16 0.22
N VAL A 38 12.32 -12.00 0.00
CA VAL A 38 11.82 -13.01 0.95
C VAL A 38 11.69 -14.35 0.23
N ASN A 39 12.24 -15.41 0.82
CA ASN A 39 12.05 -16.79 0.34
C ASN A 39 10.89 -17.45 1.11
N ALA A 40 9.68 -17.28 0.60
CA ALA A 40 8.46 -17.86 1.17
C ALA A 40 8.10 -19.20 0.51
N SER A 41 7.62 -20.13 1.32
CA SER A 41 7.03 -21.41 0.88
C SER A 41 5.51 -21.30 0.76
N VAL A 42 4.88 -22.27 0.09
CA VAL A 42 3.42 -22.32 0.00
C VAL A 42 2.82 -22.44 1.39
N GLY A 43 1.91 -21.52 1.73
CA GLY A 43 1.28 -21.42 3.05
C GLY A 43 1.81 -20.28 3.91
N ASP A 44 2.96 -19.71 3.58
CA ASP A 44 3.51 -18.55 4.28
C ASP A 44 2.72 -17.26 3.97
N THR A 45 2.81 -16.30 4.89
CA THR A 45 2.19 -14.98 4.77
C THR A 45 3.26 -13.90 4.66
N ILE A 46 3.11 -12.98 3.71
CA ILE A 46 3.99 -11.81 3.55
C ILE A 46 3.17 -10.55 3.85
N SER A 47 3.54 -9.85 4.92
CA SER A 47 2.86 -8.65 5.44
C SER A 47 3.66 -7.41 5.09
N PHE A 48 3.09 -6.52 4.28
CA PHE A 48 3.73 -5.25 3.93
C PHE A 48 3.31 -4.12 4.88
N VAL A 49 4.30 -3.49 5.51
CA VAL A 49 4.11 -2.35 6.43
C VAL A 49 4.61 -1.08 5.76
N PHE A 50 3.69 -0.22 5.33
CA PHE A 50 4.03 1.04 4.67
C PHE A 50 4.37 2.12 5.71
N MET A 51 5.59 2.62 5.68
CA MET A 51 6.14 3.60 6.63
C MET A 51 5.93 5.06 6.18
N ALA A 52 5.52 5.29 4.92
CA ALA A 52 5.40 6.63 4.36
C ALA A 52 4.20 7.43 4.91
N LYS A 53 4.43 8.72 5.15
CA LYS A 53 3.37 9.73 5.36
C LYS A 53 2.41 9.71 4.17
N ASN A 54 1.12 9.54 4.48
CA ASN A 54 -0.02 9.58 3.58
C ASN A 54 0.15 10.60 2.43
N HIS A 55 0.35 10.13 1.19
CA HIS A 55 0.37 10.95 -0.03
C HIS A 55 -1.05 11.38 -0.47
N VAL A 56 -1.96 11.66 0.46
CA VAL A 56 -3.13 12.50 0.16
C VAL A 56 -2.62 13.93 0.20
N SER A 57 -2.28 14.50 -0.97
CA SER A 57 -2.12 15.95 -1.05
C SER A 57 -3.41 16.58 -0.53
N PRO A 58 -3.38 17.34 0.57
CA PRO A 58 -4.55 18.07 1.00
C PRO A 58 -4.96 18.99 -0.16
N PRO A 59 -6.28 19.17 -0.42
CA PRO A 59 -6.71 20.17 -1.37
C PRO A 59 -6.08 21.50 -0.94
N HIS A 60 -5.38 22.14 -1.87
CA HIS A 60 -4.79 23.45 -1.68
C HIS A 60 -5.93 24.44 -1.38
N LEU A 61 -6.18 24.71 -0.09
CA LEU A 61 -7.14 25.69 0.40
C LEU A 61 -6.62 27.07 0.03
N ILE A 62 -7.13 27.62 -1.05
CA ILE A 62 -6.95 29.03 -1.38
C ILE A 62 -7.90 29.80 -0.46
N TRP A 63 -7.38 30.52 0.52
CA TRP A 63 -8.15 31.53 1.24
C TRP A 63 -8.32 32.73 0.31
N GLU A 64 -9.42 32.79 -0.45
CA GLU A 64 -9.91 34.07 -0.97
C GLU A 64 -10.81 34.70 0.09
N HIS A 65 -10.40 35.87 0.58
CA HIS A 65 -11.28 36.75 1.34
C HIS A 65 -12.28 37.36 0.36
N GLY A 66 -13.46 36.74 0.20
CA GLY A 66 -14.51 37.34 -0.60
C GLY A 66 -15.70 36.43 -0.82
N GLN A 67 -16.84 36.89 -0.31
CA GLN A 67 -18.20 36.47 -0.66
C GLN A 67 -18.70 35.12 -0.11
N SER A 68 -19.64 35.27 0.83
CA SER A 68 -20.72 34.35 1.19
C SER A 68 -21.25 33.55 -0.01
N ASP A 69 -21.08 32.23 0.02
CA ASP A 69 -22.16 31.24 -0.16
C ASP A 69 -21.56 29.84 -0.25
N LEU A 70 -21.82 29.04 0.79
CA LEU A 70 -21.33 27.66 0.93
C LEU A 70 -22.23 26.72 0.12
N ILE A 71 -21.84 26.43 -1.11
CA ILE A 71 -22.26 25.18 -1.78
C ILE A 71 -21.01 24.36 -2.11
N TRP A 72 -20.86 23.24 -1.41
CA TRP A 72 -19.78 22.29 -1.60
C TRP A 72 -19.99 21.51 -2.90
N TYR A 73 -19.25 21.85 -3.95
CA TYR A 73 -19.07 20.97 -5.10
C TYR A 73 -17.62 20.47 -5.17
N LEU A 74 -17.44 19.16 -4.99
CA LEU A 74 -16.19 18.47 -5.30
C LEU A 74 -15.98 18.47 -6.81
N VAL A 75 -15.07 19.31 -7.31
CA VAL A 75 -14.60 19.24 -8.70
C VAL A 75 -13.18 18.70 -8.70
N PRO A 76 -12.92 17.45 -9.16
CA PRO A 76 -11.57 16.92 -9.27
C PRO A 76 -10.84 17.61 -10.42
N ARG A 77 -9.95 18.56 -10.10
CA ARG A 77 -9.03 19.15 -11.10
C ARG A 77 -7.90 18.16 -11.40
N CYS A 78 -8.10 17.30 -12.38
CA CYS A 78 -6.99 16.61 -13.04
C CYS A 78 -6.25 17.61 -13.95
N ARG A 79 -5.29 18.36 -13.40
CA ARG A 79 -4.55 19.41 -14.14
C ARG A 79 -3.49 18.77 -15.04
N ARG A 80 -3.86 18.54 -16.30
CA ARG A 80 -2.94 18.21 -17.40
C ARG A 80 -1.83 19.27 -17.46
N SER A 81 -0.60 18.86 -17.18
CA SER A 81 0.61 19.69 -17.29
C SER A 81 0.79 20.20 -18.73
N ARG A 82 0.38 21.44 -19.02
CA ARG A 82 0.84 22.17 -20.21
C ARG A 82 2.14 22.88 -19.82
N SER A 83 3.27 22.35 -20.30
CA SER A 83 4.56 23.03 -20.21
C SER A 83 4.43 24.41 -20.87
N ARG A 84 4.49 25.48 -20.08
CA ARG A 84 4.67 26.84 -20.62
C ARG A 84 6.09 26.93 -21.18
N ARG A 85 6.27 26.71 -22.49
CA ARG A 85 7.42 27.28 -23.19
C ARG A 85 7.20 28.78 -23.22
N SER A 86 8.14 29.53 -22.66
CA SER A 86 8.21 30.99 -22.75
C SER A 86 8.42 31.40 -24.22
N PRO A 87 7.77 32.47 -24.71
CA PRO A 87 8.12 33.05 -25.99
C PRO A 87 9.51 33.69 -25.90
N ARG A 88 10.44 33.28 -26.77
CA ARG A 88 11.68 34.02 -27.01
C ARG A 88 11.32 35.37 -27.66
N PRO A 89 11.82 36.51 -27.17
CA PRO A 89 11.65 37.78 -27.87
C PRO A 89 12.42 37.76 -29.19
N ALA A 90 11.77 38.19 -30.26
CA ALA A 90 12.39 38.39 -31.56
C ALA A 90 13.46 39.49 -31.44
N ARG A 91 14.69 39.17 -31.84
CA ARG A 91 15.77 40.14 -31.99
C ARG A 91 15.57 40.85 -33.35
N THR A 92 15.56 42.17 -33.30
CA THR A 92 15.57 43.12 -34.42
C THR A 92 16.76 42.94 -35.35
#